data_AF-A0A1S8TL34-F1
#
_entry.id   AF-A0A1S8TL34-F1
#
_cell.length_a   1.000
_cell.length_b   1.000
_cell.length_c   1.000
_cell.angle_alpha   90.00
_cell.angle_beta   90.00
_cell.angle_gamma   90.00
#
_symmetry.space_group_name_H-M   'P 1'
#
loop_
_entity.id
_entity.type
_entity.pdbx_description
1 polymer ?
#
loop_
_entity_poly.entity_id
_entity_poly.type
_entity_poly.pdbx_seq_one_letter_code
_entity_poly.pdbx_strand_id
1 'polypeptide(L)'
;MEIMYLKYVNGMRHSIIKEGDYSIISDSKIISFNQKKKVKIDKPSIPFSSNESSIASIYNNKVNEEITNFFFDAIHKNYLSIRKK
;
A
#
# COMPACT_ATOMS: atom_id res chain seq x y z
N MET A 1 27.88 8.82 1.27
CA MET A 1 26.89 7.90 0.67
C MET A 1 26.37 7.04 1.80
N GLU A 2 25.08 7.12 2.12
CA GLU A 2 24.49 6.31 3.19
C GLU A 2 24.27 4.88 2.71
N ILE A 3 24.71 3.90 3.50
CA ILE A 3 24.55 2.48 3.18
C ILE A 3 23.68 1.84 4.25
N MET A 4 22.53 1.32 3.81
CA MET A 4 21.61 0.58 4.68
C MET A 4 21.65 -0.92 4.33
N TYR A 5 21.87 -1.76 5.33
CA TYR A 5 21.81 -3.21 5.22
C TYR A 5 20.69 -3.76 6.11
N LEU A 6 19.85 -4.63 5.54
CA LEU A 6 18.75 -5.29 6.22
C LEU A 6 18.86 -6.80 6.00
N LYS A 7 18.74 -7.57 7.08
CA LYS A 7 18.75 -9.04 7.03
C LYS A 7 17.65 -9.61 7.91
N TYR A 8 16.92 -10.59 7.38
CA TYR A 8 15.85 -11.28 8.08
C TYR A 8 16.25 -12.73 8.32
N VAL A 9 16.37 -13.16 9.57
CA VAL A 9 16.74 -14.53 9.95
C VAL A 9 15.91 -14.95 11.16
N ASN A 10 15.29 -16.13 11.11
CA ASN A 10 14.58 -16.74 12.26
C ASN A 10 13.59 -15.80 12.98
N GLY A 11 12.82 -15.00 12.23
CA GLY A 11 11.85 -14.06 12.82
C GLY A 11 12.49 -12.83 13.47
N MET A 12 13.76 -12.55 13.19
CA MET A 12 14.49 -11.35 13.61
C MET A 12 14.82 -10.49 12.39
N ARG A 13 14.71 -9.17 12.56
CA ARG A 13 15.19 -8.16 11.62
C ARG A 13 16.46 -7.55 12.18
N HIS A 14 17.55 -7.69 11.44
CA HIS A 14 18.83 -7.06 11.68
C HIS A 14 18.99 -5.87 10.75
N SER A 15 19.36 -4.71 11.26
CA SER A 15 19.57 -3.50 10.46
C SER A 15 20.87 -2.81 10.82
N ILE A 16 21.59 -2.37 9.80
CA ILE A 16 22.84 -1.61 9.91
C ILE A 16 22.70 -0.39 9.02
N ILE A 17 22.84 0.79 9.58
CA ILE A 17 22.85 2.07 8.86
C ILE A 17 24.26 2.65 9.03
N LYS A 18 24.96 2.88 7.91
CA LYS A 18 26.26 3.55 7.90
C LYS A 18 26.11 4.97 7.36
N GLU A 19 26.53 5.94 8.17
CA GLU A 19 26.54 7.36 7.86
C GLU A 19 27.94 7.92 8.18
N GLY A 20 28.80 7.98 7.15
CA GLY A 20 30.21 8.34 7.32
C GLY A 20 30.94 7.34 8.23
N ASP A 21 31.52 7.84 9.31
CA ASP A 21 32.22 7.04 10.33
C ASP A 21 31.28 6.43 11.38
N TYR A 22 30.00 6.83 11.37
CA TYR A 22 29.01 6.33 12.32
C TYR A 22 28.28 5.10 11.75
N SER A 23 28.10 4.10 12.61
CA SER A 23 27.28 2.94 12.31
C SER A 23 26.22 2.72 13.39
N ILE A 24 24.96 2.71 12.99
CA ILE A 24 23.83 2.39 13.86
C ILE A 24 23.41 0.94 13.57
N ILE A 25 23.46 0.09 14.59
CA ILE A 25 23.04 -1.31 14.51
C ILE A 25 21.76 -1.46 15.33
N SER A 26 20.72 -2.00 14.72
CA SER A 26 19.44 -2.24 15.39
C SER A 26 18.89 -3.61 15.04
N ASP A 27 18.66 -4.41 16.08
CA ASP A 27 18.04 -5.72 16.00
C ASP A 27 16.65 -5.67 16.62
N SER A 28 15.68 -6.28 15.95
CA SER A 28 14.28 -6.26 16.37
C SER A 28 13.61 -7.60 16.08
N LYS A 29 12.77 -8.07 17.01
CA LYS A 29 11.94 -9.26 16.81
C LYS A 29 10.76 -8.91 15.91
N ILE A 30 10.54 -9.71 14.87
CA ILE A 30 9.41 -9.54 13.96
C ILE A 30 8.15 -10.05 14.68
N ILE A 31 7.16 -9.16 14.81
CA ILE A 31 5.84 -9.54 15.32
C ILE A 31 5.11 -10.25 14.19
N SER A 32 4.83 -11.54 14.37
CA SER A 32 4.04 -12.31 13.41
C SER A 32 2.62 -11.77 13.33
N PHE A 33 2.18 -11.37 12.14
CA PHE A 33 0.80 -10.99 11.94
C PHE A 33 -0.08 -12.25 11.96
N ASN A 34 -0.85 -12.42 13.04
CA ASN A 34 -1.91 -13.42 13.07
C ASN A 34 -2.98 -12.99 12.08
N GLN A 35 -3.00 -13.60 10.90
CA GLN A 35 -4.07 -13.41 9.95
C GLN A 35 -5.39 -13.69 10.67
N LYS A 36 -6.26 -12.68 10.77
CA LYS A 36 -7.64 -12.92 11.22
C LYS A 36 -8.17 -14.05 10.34
N LYS A 37 -8.66 -15.12 10.98
CA LYS A 37 -9.34 -16.21 10.25
C LYS A 37 -10.34 -15.55 9.32
N LYS A 38 -10.22 -15.77 8.01
CA LYS A 38 -11.25 -15.35 7.07
C LYS A 38 -12.53 -15.98 7.58
N VAL A 39 -13.44 -15.15 8.08
CA VAL A 39 -14.82 -15.58 8.32
C VAL A 39 -15.31 -16.01 6.95
N LYS A 40 -15.60 -17.30 6.79
CA LYS A 40 -16.32 -17.78 5.61
C LYS A 40 -17.70 -17.12 5.69
N ILE A 41 -17.88 -16.08 4.89
CA ILE A 41 -19.19 -15.49 4.70
C ILE A 41 -19.85 -16.42 3.66
N ASP A 42 -20.62 -17.39 4.11
CA ASP A 42 -21.33 -18.35 3.24
C ASP A 42 -22.52 -17.72 2.50
N LYS A 43 -22.61 -16.39 2.45
CA LYS A 43 -23.60 -15.64 1.69
C LYS A 43 -22.96 -14.34 1.22
N PRO A 44 -23.19 -13.87 -0.01
CA PRO A 44 -22.92 -12.47 -0.32
C PRO A 44 -23.72 -11.64 0.69
N SER A 45 -23.02 -10.95 1.61
CA SER A 45 -23.66 -9.91 2.39
C SER A 45 -24.16 -8.90 1.37
N ILE A 46 -25.47 -8.81 1.21
CA ILE A 46 -26.13 -7.67 0.57
C ILE A 46 -25.41 -6.43 1.12
N PRO A 47 -24.89 -5.53 0.26
CA PRO A 47 -24.19 -4.36 0.76
C PRO A 47 -25.12 -3.68 1.74
N PHE A 48 -24.61 -3.45 2.95
CA PHE A 48 -25.30 -2.76 4.02
C PHE A 48 -26.15 -1.62 3.43
N SER A 49 -27.47 -1.80 3.43
CA SER A 49 -28.39 -0.67 3.45
C SER A 49 -28.28 -0.11 4.86
N SER A 50 -27.20 0.64 5.12
CA SER A 50 -27.28 1.67 6.13
C SER A 50 -28.23 2.71 5.56
N ASN A 51 -29.16 3.19 6.37
CA ASN A 51 -30.05 4.31 5.98
C ASN A 51 -29.27 5.64 5.76
N GLU A 52 -27.94 5.58 5.63
CA GLU A 52 -27.04 6.68 5.28
C GLU A 52 -26.55 6.59 3.82
N SER A 53 -26.72 5.44 3.14
CA SER A 53 -26.21 5.24 1.77
C SER A 53 -27.01 5.96 0.68
N SER A 54 -28.17 6.54 1.01
CA SER A 54 -29.00 7.30 0.05
C SER A 54 -28.57 8.77 -0.08
N ILE A 55 -27.67 9.28 0.76
CA ILE A 55 -27.25 10.69 0.71
C ILE A 55 -25.92 10.87 -0.04
N ALA A 56 -25.03 9.87 -0.04
CA ALA A 56 -23.69 10.02 -0.64
C ALA A 56 -23.57 9.59 -2.12
N SER A 57 -24.52 8.83 -2.66
CA SER A 57 -24.38 8.22 -4.00
C SER A 57 -24.71 9.15 -5.18
N ILE A 58 -25.17 10.37 -4.92
CA ILE A 58 -25.60 11.30 -5.98
C ILE A 58 -24.51 12.34 -6.30
N TYR A 59 -23.53 12.56 -5.43
CA TYR A 59 -22.78 13.82 -5.46
C TYR A 59 -21.33 13.80 -5.99
N ASN A 60 -20.80 12.70 -6.56
CA ASN A 60 -19.39 12.78 -7.00
C ASN A 60 -18.93 11.88 -8.16
N ASN A 61 -19.82 11.51 -9.08
CA ASN A 61 -19.40 10.77 -10.29
C ASN A 61 -18.37 11.54 -11.12
N LYS A 62 -18.52 12.87 -11.24
CA LYS A 62 -17.62 13.72 -12.01
C LYS A 62 -16.21 13.80 -11.40
N VAL A 63 -16.10 13.98 -10.08
CA VAL A 63 -14.80 14.03 -9.41
C VAL A 63 -14.11 12.66 -9.47
N ASN A 64 -14.86 11.58 -9.31
CA ASN A 64 -14.30 10.23 -9.45
C ASN A 64 -13.80 9.96 -10.87
N GLU A 65 -14.51 10.45 -11.89
CA GLU A 65 -14.10 10.37 -13.29
C GLU A 65 -12.83 11.20 -13.56
N GLU A 66 -12.76 12.43 -13.03
CA GLU A 66 -11.57 13.29 -13.13
C GLU A 66 -10.34 12.66 -12.46
N ILE A 67 -10.50 12.10 -11.26
CA ILE A 67 -9.42 11.39 -10.54
C ILE A 67 -8.96 10.18 -11.36
N THR A 68 -9.90 9.40 -11.88
CA THR A 68 -9.61 8.20 -12.67
C THR A 68 -8.84 8.56 -13.95
N ASN A 69 -9.28 9.59 -14.67
CA ASN A 69 -8.63 10.07 -15.89
C ASN A 69 -7.22 10.60 -15.62
N PHE A 70 -7.00 11.30 -14.49
CA PHE A 70 -5.66 11.75 -14.10
C PHE A 70 -4.66 10.59 -13.97
N PHE A 71 -5.05 9.51 -13.31
CA PHE A 71 -4.18 8.35 -13.15
C PHE A 71 -3.93 7.61 -14.47
N PHE A 72 -4.96 7.45 -15.31
CA PHE A 72 -4.79 6.86 -16.64
C PHE A 72 -3.83 7.66 -17.51
N ASP A 73 -3.95 8.98 -17.52
CA ASP A 73 -3.08 9.86 -18.28
C ASP A 73 -1.63 9.80 -17.79
N ALA A 74 -1.42 9.78 -16.47
CA ALA A 74 -0.08 9.69 -15.89
C ALA A 74 0.61 8.37 -16.28
N ILE A 75 -0.13 7.25 -16.18
CA ILE A 75 0.38 5.93 -16.57
C ILE A 75 0.66 5.90 -18.08
N HIS A 76 -0.26 6.39 -18.90
CA HIS A 76 -0.12 6.38 -20.35
C HIS A 76 1.06 7.23 -20.83
N LYS A 77 1.25 8.44 -20.28
CA LYS A 77 2.40 9.29 -20.57
C LYS A 77 3.73 8.65 -20.15
N ASN A 78 3.75 8.00 -19.00
CA ASN A 78 4.93 7.29 -18.52
C ASN A 78 5.27 6.09 -19.41
N TYR A 79 4.27 5.29 -19.79
CA TYR A 79 4.44 4.18 -20.71
C TYR A 79 5.00 4.62 -22.08
N LEU A 80 4.44 5.69 -22.65
CA LEU A 80 4.91 6.23 -23.93
C LEU A 80 6.32 6.83 -23.86
N SER A 81 6.71 7.46 -22.75
CA SER A 81 8.06 8.03 -22.60
C SER A 81 9.13 6.94 -22.50
N ILE A 82 8.82 5.79 -21.89
CA ILE A 82 9.71 4.63 -21.81
C ILE A 82 9.90 3.99 -23.20
N ARG A 83 8.86 3.94 -24.03
CA ARG A 83 8.90 3.30 -25.35
C ARG A 83 9.59 4.13 -26.45
N LYS A 84 9.81 5.42 -26.21
CA LYS A 84 10.52 6.34 -27.13
C LYS A 84 12.01 6.49 -26.81
N LYS A 85 12.54 5.75 -25.82
CA LYS A 85 13.97 5.56 -25.58
C LYS A 85 14.45 4.31 -26.29
#